data_AF-A0A750HMP4-F1
#
_entry.id   AF-A0A750HMP4-F1
#
_cell.length_a   1.000
_cell.length_b   1.000
_cell.length_c   1.000
_cell.angle_alpha   90.00
_cell.angle_beta   90.00
_cell.angle_gamma   90.00
#
_symmetry.space_group_name_H-M   'P 1'
#
loop_
_entity.id
_entity.type
_entity.pdbx_description
1 polymer ?
#
loop_
_entity_poly.entity_id
_entity_poly.type
_entity_poly.pdbx_seq_one_letter_code
_entity_poly.pdbx_strand_id
1 'polypeptide(L)'
;MKNGISEIIEILELLDRHELVSEPPGEKTLQKVTEDLREIQKQADKREATLLAFVDTYDWQRQRLHQAAEKVIGWLRQEAKDHYGDANKAESDACVRELRDAIRFCKQKESGND
;
A
#
# COMPACT_ATOMS: atom_id res chain seq x y z
N MET A 1 -18.15 0.31 -23.70
CA MET A 1 -17.54 -1.00 -23.35
C MET A 1 -18.02 -1.36 -21.96
N LYS A 2 -18.90 -2.35 -21.81
CA LYS A 2 -19.25 -2.87 -20.49
C LYS A 2 -18.00 -3.57 -19.93
N ASN A 3 -17.54 -3.15 -18.75
CA ASN A 3 -16.48 -3.84 -18.02
C ASN A 3 -17.01 -5.23 -17.66
N GLY A 4 -16.23 -6.32 -17.85
CA GLY A 4 -16.69 -7.69 -17.57
C GLY A 4 -17.26 -7.87 -16.15
N ILE A 5 -16.76 -7.08 -15.19
CA ILE A 5 -17.30 -6.99 -13.82
C ILE A 5 -18.77 -6.54 -13.82
N SER A 6 -19.14 -5.59 -14.67
CA SER A 6 -20.52 -5.09 -14.78
C SER A 6 -21.47 -6.14 -15.34
N GLU A 7 -21.03 -6.99 -16.28
CA GLU A 7 -21.85 -8.07 -16.83
C GLU A 7 -22.05 -9.20 -15.80
N ILE A 8 -21.03 -9.49 -14.99
CA ILE A 8 -21.09 -10.52 -13.95
C ILE A 8 -21.97 -10.06 -12.78
N ILE A 9 -21.90 -8.78 -12.39
CA ILE A 9 -22.83 -8.20 -11.42
C ILE A 9 -24.27 -8.27 -11.96
N GLU A 10 -24.50 -7.93 -13.24
CA GLU A 10 -25.82 -8.05 -13.87
C GLU A 10 -26.35 -9.50 -13.81
N ILE A 11 -25.50 -10.50 -14.07
CA ILE A 11 -25.86 -11.92 -14.01
C ILE A 11 -26.10 -12.39 -12.57
N LEU A 12 -25.27 -11.99 -11.61
CA LEU A 12 -25.44 -12.33 -10.19
C LEU A 12 -26.73 -11.71 -9.64
N GLU A 13 -27.03 -10.46 -9.99
CA GLU A 13 -28.30 -9.83 -9.63
C GLU A 13 -29.50 -10.46 -10.34
N LEU A 14 -29.32 -11.02 -11.56
CA LEU A 14 -30.38 -11.80 -12.22
C LEU A 14 -30.61 -13.14 -11.53
N LEU A 15 -29.54 -13.80 -11.06
CA LEU A 15 -29.61 -15.05 -10.29
C LEU A 15 -30.22 -14.85 -8.90
N ASP A 16 -29.89 -13.74 -8.23
CA ASP A 16 -30.45 -13.33 -6.93
C ASP A 16 -31.95 -12.96 -7.06
N ARG A 17 -32.35 -12.35 -8.19
CA ARG A 17 -33.75 -12.10 -8.54
C ARG A 17 -34.53 -13.34 -8.99
N HIS A 18 -33.85 -14.47 -9.22
CA HIS A 18 -34.45 -15.71 -9.74
C HIS A 18 -35.10 -16.60 -8.66
N GLU A 19 -35.42 -16.08 -7.48
CA GLU A 19 -36.51 -16.63 -6.66
C GLU A 19 -37.89 -16.55 -7.35
N LEU A 20 -38.00 -15.95 -8.55
CA LEU A 20 -39.27 -15.77 -9.28
C LEU A 20 -39.28 -16.04 -10.80
N VAL A 21 -38.35 -16.81 -11.39
CA VAL A 21 -38.50 -17.25 -12.81
C VAL A 21 -38.16 -18.74 -12.99
N SER A 22 -39.05 -19.43 -13.70
CA SER A 22 -39.35 -20.86 -13.66
C SER A 22 -38.49 -21.80 -14.52
N GLU A 23 -37.31 -21.40 -15.00
CA GLU A 23 -36.42 -22.31 -15.73
C GLU A 23 -34.95 -22.15 -15.28
N PRO A 24 -34.25 -23.25 -14.99
CA PRO A 24 -32.85 -23.19 -14.58
C PRO A 24 -32.00 -22.67 -15.75
N PRO A 25 -31.03 -21.78 -15.49
CA PRO A 25 -30.11 -21.33 -16.53
C PRO A 25 -29.43 -22.54 -17.16
N GLY A 26 -29.45 -22.62 -18.50
CA GLY A 26 -28.87 -23.74 -19.23
C GLY A 26 -27.40 -23.96 -18.86
N GLU A 27 -26.95 -25.22 -18.86
CA GLU A 27 -25.62 -25.67 -18.40
C GLU A 27 -24.44 -24.85 -18.98
N LYS A 28 -24.58 -24.39 -20.23
CA LYS A 28 -23.59 -23.52 -20.90
C LYS A 28 -23.45 -22.13 -20.25
N THR A 29 -24.53 -21.56 -19.75
CA THR A 29 -24.53 -20.26 -19.05
C THR A 29 -23.82 -20.38 -17.71
N LEU A 30 -24.11 -21.46 -16.96
CA LEU A 30 -23.46 -21.74 -15.68
C LEU A 30 -21.95 -22.03 -15.84
N GLN A 31 -21.56 -22.75 -16.89
CA GLN A 31 -20.15 -22.98 -17.22
C GLN A 31 -19.42 -21.66 -17.53
N LYS A 32 -20.03 -20.76 -18.32
CA LYS A 32 -19.44 -19.46 -18.64
C LYS A 32 -19.25 -18.61 -17.37
N VAL A 33 -20.28 -18.52 -16.52
CA VAL A 33 -20.19 -17.77 -15.25
C VAL A 33 -19.11 -18.32 -14.34
N THR A 34 -18.98 -19.65 -14.28
CA THR A 34 -17.93 -20.30 -13.48
C THR A 34 -16.52 -19.93 -13.97
N GLU A 35 -16.31 -19.89 -15.29
CA GLU A 35 -15.02 -19.52 -15.87
C GLU A 35 -14.73 -18.03 -15.67
N ASP A 36 -15.72 -17.17 -15.88
CA ASP A 36 -15.60 -15.72 -15.67
C ASP A 36 -15.27 -15.39 -14.20
N LEU A 37 -15.91 -16.08 -13.24
CA LEU A 37 -15.62 -15.94 -11.81
C LEU A 37 -14.20 -16.40 -11.46
N ARG A 38 -13.71 -17.49 -12.08
CA ARG A 38 -12.33 -17.96 -11.88
C ARG A 38 -11.30 -16.95 -12.40
N GLU A 39 -11.56 -16.35 -13.55
CA GLU A 39 -10.66 -15.33 -14.10
C GLU A 39 -10.65 -14.06 -13.25
N ILE A 40 -11.82 -13.63 -12.74
CA ILE A 40 -11.87 -12.53 -11.76
C ILE A 40 -11.07 -12.86 -10.50
N GLN A 41 -11.24 -14.06 -9.94
CA GLN A 41 -10.52 -14.47 -8.74
C GLN A 41 -9.01 -14.41 -8.98
N LYS A 42 -8.55 -14.98 -10.10
CA LYS A 42 -7.13 -14.95 -10.48
C LYS A 42 -6.59 -13.53 -10.65
N GLN A 43 -7.39 -12.61 -11.20
CA GLN A 43 -7.02 -11.20 -11.32
C GLN A 43 -6.98 -10.50 -9.96
N ALA A 44 -7.90 -10.83 -9.05
CA ALA A 44 -7.92 -10.32 -7.69
C ALA A 44 -6.67 -10.77 -6.93
N ASP A 45 -6.35 -12.08 -6.96
CA ASP A 45 -5.17 -12.66 -6.31
C ASP A 45 -3.87 -12.01 -6.83
N LYS A 46 -3.78 -11.79 -8.16
CA LYS A 46 -2.63 -11.12 -8.76
C LYS A 46 -2.49 -9.67 -8.29
N ARG A 47 -3.61 -8.93 -8.18
CA ARG A 47 -3.60 -7.55 -7.68
C ARG A 47 -3.20 -7.51 -6.21
N GLU A 48 -3.73 -8.42 -5.40
CA GLU A 48 -3.35 -8.55 -3.99
C GLU A 48 -1.85 -8.81 -3.84
N ALA A 49 -1.31 -9.80 -4.55
CA ALA A 49 0.13 -10.09 -4.51
C ALA A 49 0.99 -8.89 -4.97
N THR A 50 0.51 -8.14 -5.97
CA THR A 50 1.20 -6.92 -6.43
C THR A 50 1.18 -5.82 -5.37
N LEU A 51 0.05 -5.64 -4.67
CA LEU A 51 -0.09 -4.65 -3.61
C LEU A 51 0.79 -5.01 -2.40
N LEU A 52 0.83 -6.29 -2.00
CA LEU A 52 1.71 -6.76 -0.94
C LEU A 52 3.19 -6.49 -1.27
N ALA A 53 3.63 -6.85 -2.48
CA ALA A 53 5.00 -6.57 -2.92
C ALA A 53 5.33 -5.07 -2.96
N PHE A 54 4.34 -4.23 -3.30
CA PHE A 54 4.49 -2.78 -3.28
C PHE A 54 4.64 -2.24 -1.85
N VAL A 55 3.84 -2.74 -0.91
CA VAL A 55 3.93 -2.38 0.52
C VAL A 55 5.29 -2.78 1.08
N ASP A 56 5.77 -4.00 0.82
CA ASP A 56 7.09 -4.46 1.27
C ASP A 56 8.21 -3.56 0.76
N THR A 57 8.13 -3.17 -0.52
CA THR A 57 9.11 -2.27 -1.14
C THR A 57 9.07 -0.89 -0.51
N TYR A 58 7.87 -0.37 -0.25
CA TYR A 58 7.68 0.93 0.40
C TYR A 58 8.24 0.93 1.82
N ASP A 59 7.97 -0.10 2.61
CA ASP A 59 8.49 -0.24 3.97
C ASP A 59 10.01 -0.32 4.00
N TRP A 60 10.61 -1.08 3.07
CA TRP A 60 12.06 -1.13 2.91
C TRP A 60 12.65 0.25 2.58
N GLN A 61 12.04 0.99 1.66
CA GLN A 61 12.48 2.34 1.30
C GLN A 61 12.32 3.32 2.48
N ARG A 62 11.22 3.23 3.24
CA ARG A 62 10.99 4.04 4.44
C ARG A 62 12.09 3.82 5.48
N GLN A 63 12.41 2.56 5.80
CA GLN A 63 13.46 2.22 6.75
C GLN A 63 14.83 2.74 6.28
N ARG A 64 15.14 2.57 4.99
CA ARG A 64 16.40 3.06 4.42
C ARG A 64 16.52 4.59 4.51
N LEU A 65 15.45 5.32 4.23
CA LEU A 65 15.43 6.78 4.34
C LEU A 65 15.58 7.24 5.80
N HIS A 66 14.93 6.58 6.75
CA HIS A 66 15.09 6.84 8.18
C HIS A 66 16.55 6.67 8.61
N GLN A 67 17.18 5.55 8.25
CA GLN A 67 18.59 5.31 8.56
C GLN A 67 19.53 6.33 7.91
N ALA A 68 19.23 6.75 6.67
CA ALA A 68 20.02 7.78 6.00
C ALA A 68 19.89 9.14 6.70
N ALA A 69 18.68 9.52 7.12
CA ALA A 69 18.43 10.76 7.86
C ALA A 69 19.19 10.79 9.20
N GLU A 70 19.13 9.71 9.99
CA GLU A 70 19.88 9.59 11.25
C GLU A 70 21.40 9.70 11.05
N LYS A 71 21.93 9.10 9.96
CA LYS A 71 23.35 9.23 9.62
C LYS A 71 23.74 10.66 9.28
N VAL A 72 22.94 11.35 8.47
CA VAL A 72 23.19 12.75 8.11
C VAL A 72 23.15 13.65 9.35
N ILE A 73 22.17 13.47 10.24
CA ILE A 73 22.12 14.17 11.51
C ILE A 73 23.39 13.89 12.34
N GLY A 74 23.82 12.64 12.41
CA GLY A 74 25.06 12.25 13.09
C GLY A 74 26.30 12.95 12.54
N TRP A 75 26.44 13.03 11.22
CA TRP A 75 27.55 13.76 10.57
C TRP A 75 27.51 15.25 10.88
N LEU A 76 26.34 15.88 10.82
CA LEU A 76 26.20 17.31 11.13
C LEU A 76 26.51 17.62 12.60
N ARG A 77 26.12 16.72 13.52
CA ARG A 77 26.48 16.83 14.94
C ARG A 77 27.99 16.68 15.17
N GLN A 78 28.65 15.78 14.44
CA GLN A 78 30.10 15.61 14.51
C GLN A 78 30.82 16.85 13.96
N GLU A 79 30.40 17.36 12.80
CA GLU A 79 30.91 18.59 12.20
C GLU A 79 30.77 19.79 13.16
N ALA A 80 29.59 19.97 13.78
CA ALA A 80 29.36 21.03 14.75
C ALA A 80 30.27 20.90 15.98
N LYS A 81 30.52 19.67 16.43
CA LYS A 81 31.45 19.40 17.53
C LYS A 81 32.88 19.77 17.15
N ASP A 82 33.31 19.42 15.94
CA ASP A 82 34.68 19.67 15.47
C ASP A 82 34.93 21.16 15.24
N HIS A 83 33.94 21.88 14.71
CA HIS A 83 34.05 23.33 14.46
C HIS A 83 33.83 24.20 15.70
N TYR A 84 32.94 23.82 16.60
CA TYR A 84 32.47 24.70 17.67
C TYR A 84 32.63 24.13 19.09
N GLY A 85 33.11 22.89 19.22
CA GLY A 85 33.21 22.19 20.49
C GLY A 85 31.86 21.69 21.05
N ASP A 86 30.75 21.89 20.32
CA ASP A 86 29.40 21.54 20.76
C ASP A 86 28.57 20.93 19.63
N ALA A 87 28.26 19.63 19.76
CA ALA A 87 27.44 18.88 18.81
C ALA A 87 25.99 19.39 18.72
N ASN A 88 25.47 20.04 19.78
CA ASN A 88 24.08 20.52 19.80
C ASN A 88 23.87 21.75 18.92
N LYS A 89 24.93 22.42 18.47
CA LYS A 89 24.79 23.52 17.51
C LYS A 89 24.16 23.06 16.19
N ALA A 90 24.37 21.81 15.78
CA ALA A 90 23.73 21.24 14.60
C ALA A 90 22.18 21.24 14.67
N GLU A 91 21.60 21.25 15.87
CA GLU A 91 20.13 21.28 16.03
C GLU A 91 19.50 22.60 15.57
N SER A 92 20.32 23.66 15.43
CA SER A 92 19.88 24.94 14.88
C SER A 92 19.81 24.94 13.36
N ASP A 93 20.45 23.97 12.69
CA ASP A 93 20.45 23.85 11.24
C ASP A 93 19.07 23.43 10.73
N ALA A 94 18.58 24.14 9.72
CA ALA A 94 17.26 23.87 9.15
C ALA A 94 17.15 22.42 8.65
N CYS A 95 18.21 21.87 8.04
CA CYS A 95 18.22 20.50 7.55
C CYS A 95 18.07 19.46 8.68
N VAL A 96 18.71 19.66 9.84
CA VAL A 96 18.57 18.73 10.98
C VAL A 96 17.14 18.74 11.53
N ARG A 97 16.51 19.93 11.60
CA ARG A 97 15.11 20.05 12.04
C ARG A 97 14.16 19.32 11.09
N GLU A 98 14.26 19.57 9.79
CA GLU A 98 13.42 18.92 8.77
C GLU A 98 13.58 17.39 8.79
N LEU A 99 14.83 16.90 8.93
CA LEU A 99 15.09 15.46 9.03
C LEU A 99 14.49 14.85 10.29
N ARG A 100 14.57 15.54 11.44
CA ARG A 100 13.94 15.08 12.69
C ARG A 100 12.43 15.05 12.58
N ASP A 101 11.82 16.04 11.95
CA ASP A 101 10.37 16.09 11.75
C ASP A 101 9.91 14.99 10.79
N ALA A 102 10.65 14.73 9.72
CA ALA A 102 10.41 13.59 8.82
C ALA A 102 10.49 12.25 9.57
N ILE A 103 11.51 12.06 10.42
CA ILE A 103 11.64 10.86 11.27
C ILE A 103 10.45 10.73 12.23
N ARG A 104 10.03 11.83 12.86
CA ARG A 104 8.90 11.84 13.80
C ARG A 104 7.60 11.47 13.10
N PHE A 105 7.35 12.03 11.92
CA PHE A 105 6.19 11.70 11.10
C PHE A 105 6.15 10.20 10.77
N CYS A 106 7.27 9.62 10.36
CA CYS A 106 7.36 8.18 10.10
C CYS A 106 7.05 7.33 11.33
N LYS A 107 7.57 7.68 12.52
CA LYS A 107 7.32 6.95 13.77
C LYS A 107 5.85 7.02 14.22
N GLN A 108 5.18 8.16 14.03
CA GLN A 108 3.77 8.31 14.35
C GLN A 108 2.88 7.42 13.48
N LYS A 109 3.26 7.20 12.22
CA LYS A 109 2.54 6.28 11.33
C LYS A 109 2.73 4.81 11.71
N GLU A 110 3.85 4.46 12.31
CA GLU A 110 4.11 3.10 12.80
C GLU A 110 3.29 2.73 14.05
N SER A 111 2.96 3.72 14.89
CA SER A 111 2.22 3.55 16.16
C SER A 111 0.70 3.73 16.04
N GLY A 112 0.21 4.07 14.84
CA GLY A 112 -1.22 4.27 14.56
C GLY A 112 -1.92 3.07 13.90
N ASN A 113 -1.21 1.94 13.77
CA ASN A 113 -1.71 0.70 13.18
C ASN A 113 -1.93 -0.44 14.20
N ASP A 114 -1.80 -0.14 15.50
CA ASP A 114 -2.28 -1.00 16.61
C ASP A 114 -3.76 -0.69 16.94
#